data_AF-A0A6A8AHY2-F1
#
_entry.id   AF-A0A6A8AHY2-F1
#
_cell.length_a   1.000
_cell.length_b   1.000
_cell.length_c   1.000
_cell.angle_alpha   90.00
_cell.angle_beta   90.00
_cell.angle_gamma   90.00
#
_symmetry.space_group_name_H-M   'P 1'
#
loop_
_entity.id
_entity.type
_entity.pdbx_description
1 polymer ?
#
loop_
_entity_poly.entity_id
_entity_poly.type
_entity_poly.pdbx_seq_one_letter_code
_entity_poly.pdbx_strand_id
1 'polypeptide(L)'
;YLDELVYIIGVVGINEMVQYHYGKQMHEDEGALRLAIRAMTEMGLYAKELSQKENMEISFSRTPAETTAQRFAVADLLEKEFREKARKVVKGDVERALSQINETRDLPVYYTNGTHVPPNADISLAERIKIEHIFFPIVDGGDIMHIFLGEGYPDPRGIKSLALKIARNTQTGYYAFTKDMTVCMDCSHVTMGLKEECEKCGSENLDYISRITGYLQAVSGWNEGKKQELLDRLRYGKDEVK
;
A
#
# COMPACT_ATOMS: atom_id res chain seq x y z
N TYR A 1 25.83 20.23 4.99
CA TYR A 1 25.49 19.11 4.08
C TYR A 1 25.10 17.85 4.84
N LEU A 2 25.92 17.27 5.73
CA LEU A 2 25.45 16.15 6.58
C LEU A 2 24.45 16.61 7.66
N ASP A 3 24.64 17.82 8.21
CA ASP A 3 23.75 18.40 9.22
C ASP A 3 22.36 18.83 8.69
N GLU A 4 22.13 18.69 7.37
CA GLU A 4 20.83 18.96 6.72
C GLU A 4 20.06 17.66 6.41
N LEU A 5 20.63 16.50 6.77
CA LEU A 5 20.00 15.20 6.52
C LEU A 5 19.02 14.85 7.63
N VAL A 6 17.85 14.36 7.22
CA VAL A 6 16.82 13.82 8.12
C VAL A 6 16.95 12.30 8.17
N TYR A 7 17.06 11.75 9.38
CA TYR A 7 17.03 10.32 9.64
C TYR A 7 15.59 9.85 9.74
N ILE A 8 15.30 8.65 9.24
CA ILE A 8 13.91 8.17 9.11
C ILE A 8 13.72 6.89 9.91
N ILE A 9 12.72 6.90 10.78
CA ILE A 9 12.13 5.68 11.34
C ILE A 9 10.93 5.31 10.48
N GLY A 10 11.04 4.18 9.79
CA GLY A 10 10.00 3.65 8.91
C GLY A 10 9.12 2.60 9.56
N VAL A 11 7.87 2.49 9.11
CA VAL A 11 6.95 1.42 9.50
C VAL A 11 6.39 0.65 8.30
N VAL A 12 6.01 -0.59 8.54
CA VAL A 12 5.28 -1.47 7.62
C VAL A 12 4.44 -2.44 8.43
N GLY A 13 3.29 -2.85 7.89
CA GLY A 13 2.45 -3.89 8.50
C GLY A 13 1.66 -3.46 9.73
N ILE A 14 1.28 -2.18 9.86
CA ILE A 14 0.49 -1.71 11.01
C ILE A 14 -0.88 -2.39 11.05
N ASN A 15 -1.51 -2.62 9.90
CA ASN A 15 -2.75 -3.37 9.83
C ASN A 15 -2.60 -4.80 10.37
N GLU A 16 -1.55 -5.51 9.97
CA GLU A 16 -1.31 -6.89 10.40
C GLU A 16 -0.92 -6.98 11.88
N MET A 17 -0.16 -6.01 12.37
CA MET A 17 0.14 -5.85 13.80
C MET A 17 -1.16 -5.70 14.62
N VAL A 18 -2.06 -4.81 14.19
CA VAL A 18 -3.36 -4.64 14.85
C VAL A 18 -4.22 -5.89 14.73
N GLN A 19 -4.29 -6.51 13.55
CA GLN A 19 -5.05 -7.73 13.34
C GLN A 19 -4.57 -8.85 14.27
N TYR A 20 -3.26 -8.99 14.46
CA TYR A 20 -2.70 -10.00 15.35
C TYR A 20 -3.03 -9.74 16.82
N HIS A 21 -2.89 -8.50 17.30
CA HIS A 21 -3.06 -8.15 18.72
C HIS A 21 -4.52 -7.93 19.13
N TYR A 22 -5.35 -7.38 18.24
CA TYR A 22 -6.74 -7.04 18.52
C TYR A 22 -7.72 -8.09 17.98
N GLY A 23 -7.32 -8.87 16.96
CA GLY A 23 -8.17 -9.88 16.31
C GLY A 23 -9.04 -9.36 15.17
N LYS A 24 -8.97 -8.05 14.86
CA LYS A 24 -9.65 -7.40 13.73
C LYS A 24 -8.73 -6.40 13.03
N GLN A 25 -8.97 -6.18 11.75
CA GLN A 25 -8.24 -5.21 10.94
C GLN A 25 -8.70 -3.78 11.21
N MET A 26 -7.90 -2.78 10.80
CA MET A 26 -8.18 -1.37 11.12
C MET A 26 -9.53 -0.87 10.58
N HIS A 27 -10.03 -1.44 9.48
CA HIS A 27 -11.29 -1.06 8.86
C HIS A 27 -12.51 -1.84 9.40
N GLU A 28 -12.29 -2.87 10.20
CA GLU A 28 -13.35 -3.77 10.68
C GLU A 28 -13.93 -3.33 12.04
N ASP A 29 -13.19 -2.52 12.82
CA ASP A 29 -13.58 -2.15 14.18
C ASP A 29 -12.90 -0.87 14.64
N GLU A 30 -13.66 0.02 15.30
CA GLU A 30 -13.10 1.27 15.82
C GLU A 30 -12.01 1.06 16.86
N GLY A 31 -12.09 0.00 17.68
CA GLY A 31 -11.06 -0.30 18.68
C GLY A 31 -9.77 -0.78 18.04
N ALA A 32 -9.84 -1.51 16.92
CA ALA A 32 -8.68 -1.87 16.11
C ALA A 32 -7.99 -0.62 15.55
N LEU A 33 -8.78 0.30 14.99
CA LEU A 33 -8.26 1.59 14.50
C LEU A 33 -7.64 2.42 15.62
N ARG A 34 -8.27 2.49 16.80
CA ARG A 34 -7.72 3.20 17.97
C ARG A 34 -6.40 2.60 18.44
N LEU A 35 -6.23 1.27 18.35
CA LEU A 35 -4.95 0.62 18.65
C LEU A 35 -3.85 1.05 17.67
N ALA A 36 -4.14 1.08 16.37
CA ALA A 36 -3.20 1.58 15.36
C ALA A 36 -2.81 3.04 15.63
N ILE A 37 -3.79 3.91 15.86
CA ILE A 37 -3.56 5.34 16.14
C ILE A 37 -2.68 5.49 17.38
N ARG A 38 -2.96 4.73 18.44
CA ARG A 38 -2.15 4.78 19.66
C ARG A 38 -0.72 4.34 19.39
N ALA A 39 -0.52 3.17 18.78
CA ALA A 39 0.82 2.65 18.50
C ALA A 39 1.64 3.62 17.65
N MET A 40 1.05 4.18 16.59
CA MET A 40 1.70 5.16 15.72
C MET A 40 2.00 6.48 16.45
N THR A 41 1.08 6.94 17.30
CA THR A 41 1.28 8.18 18.09
C THR A 41 2.45 8.02 19.06
N GLU A 42 2.52 6.91 19.79
CA GLU A 42 3.60 6.62 20.74
C GLU A 42 4.95 6.51 20.02
N MET A 43 4.99 5.87 18.84
CA MET A 43 6.18 5.82 18.00
C MET A 43 6.64 7.21 17.52
N GLY A 44 5.70 8.06 17.12
CA GLY A 44 5.99 9.45 16.74
C GLY A 44 6.52 10.30 17.90
N LEU A 45 5.98 10.12 19.12
CA LEU A 45 6.49 10.77 20.32
C LEU A 45 7.90 10.28 20.67
N TYR A 46 8.13 8.96 20.59
CA TYR A 46 9.45 8.38 20.81
C TYR A 46 10.49 8.87 19.78
N ALA A 47 10.12 8.99 18.50
CA ALA A 47 11.01 9.54 17.48
C ALA A 47 11.44 10.98 17.81
N LYS A 48 10.52 11.81 18.31
CA LYS A 48 10.80 13.19 18.76
C LYS A 48 11.72 13.23 19.98
N GLU A 49 11.47 12.37 20.96
CA GLU A 49 12.34 12.24 22.14
C GLU A 49 13.76 11.82 21.74
N LEU A 50 13.87 10.80 20.87
CA LEU A 50 15.15 10.31 20.37
C LEU A 50 15.89 11.39 19.57
N SER A 51 15.17 12.15 18.74
CA SER A 51 15.71 13.28 17.97
C SER A 51 16.36 14.32 18.89
N GLN A 52 15.69 14.69 19.98
CA GLN A 52 16.21 15.64 20.97
C GLN A 52 17.41 15.10 21.73
N LYS A 53 17.33 13.83 22.16
CA LYS A 53 18.37 13.18 22.95
C LYS A 53 19.69 13.04 22.18
N GLU A 54 19.60 12.63 20.92
CA GLU A 54 20.78 12.37 20.09
C GLU A 54 21.24 13.62 19.33
N ASN A 55 20.50 14.73 19.42
CA ASN A 55 20.75 15.97 18.66
C ASN A 55 20.84 15.71 17.14
N MET A 56 19.91 14.91 16.63
CA MET A 56 19.78 14.52 15.22
C MET A 56 18.34 14.74 14.77
N GLU A 57 18.13 15.26 13.56
CA GLU A 57 16.77 15.37 13.02
C GLU A 57 16.26 13.97 12.64
N ILE A 58 15.28 13.46 13.41
CA ILE A 58 14.66 12.15 13.16
C ILE A 58 13.19 12.38 12.87
N SER A 59 12.71 11.87 11.73
CA SER A 59 11.31 11.90 11.35
C SER A 59 10.72 10.50 11.33
N PHE A 60 9.43 10.43 11.64
CA PHE A 60 8.64 9.21 11.58
C PHE A 60 7.86 9.20 10.26
N SER A 61 8.17 8.23 9.39
CA SER A 61 7.69 8.24 8.01
C SER A 61 7.10 6.90 7.60
N ARG A 62 6.17 6.96 6.65
CA ARG A 62 5.69 5.78 5.93
C ARG A 62 6.57 5.56 4.71
N THR A 63 7.58 4.70 4.87
CA THR A 63 8.52 4.40 3.78
C THR A 63 7.81 3.68 2.62
N PRO A 64 8.36 3.71 1.39
CA PRO A 64 7.76 3.00 0.25
C PRO A 64 7.61 1.49 0.47
N ALA A 65 8.52 0.87 1.23
CA ALA A 65 8.54 -0.55 1.57
C ALA A 65 8.37 -1.53 0.39
N GLU A 66 8.79 -1.15 -0.83
CA GLU A 66 8.60 -1.93 -2.06
C GLU A 66 9.09 -3.38 -1.95
N THR A 67 10.26 -3.58 -1.34
CA THR A 67 10.85 -4.89 -1.07
C THR A 67 10.67 -5.31 0.39
N THR A 68 10.70 -4.35 1.32
CA THR A 68 10.61 -4.61 2.76
C THR A 68 9.31 -5.29 3.16
N ALA A 69 8.17 -4.90 2.56
CA ALA A 69 6.87 -5.47 2.87
C ALA A 69 6.80 -6.99 2.62
N GLN A 70 7.30 -7.44 1.47
CA GLN A 70 7.43 -8.86 1.16
C GLN A 70 8.50 -9.52 2.04
N ARG A 71 9.68 -8.90 2.15
CA ARG A 71 10.81 -9.47 2.90
C ARG A 71 10.46 -9.79 4.34
N PHE A 72 9.75 -8.90 5.04
CA PHE A 72 9.33 -9.13 6.42
C PHE A 72 8.29 -10.24 6.52
N ALA A 73 7.28 -10.25 5.65
CA ALA A 73 6.30 -11.34 5.60
C ALA A 73 6.96 -12.70 5.36
N VAL A 74 7.92 -12.78 4.42
CA VAL A 74 8.68 -14.01 4.14
C VAL A 74 9.57 -14.41 5.31
N ALA A 75 10.25 -13.46 5.96
CA ALA A 75 11.06 -13.75 7.14
C ALA A 75 10.23 -14.35 8.28
N ASP A 76 9.07 -13.76 8.59
CA ASP A 76 8.19 -14.26 9.64
C ASP A 76 7.58 -15.64 9.30
N LEU A 77 7.33 -15.91 8.02
CA LEU A 77 6.91 -17.24 7.55
C LEU A 77 8.05 -18.26 7.56
N LEU A 78 9.31 -17.85 7.43
CA LEU A 78 10.46 -18.75 7.51
C LEU A 78 10.74 -19.18 8.95
N GLU A 79 10.59 -18.26 9.90
CA GLU A 79 10.89 -18.52 11.30
C GLU A 79 9.83 -19.40 11.96
N LYS A 80 10.25 -20.55 12.51
CA LYS A 80 9.31 -21.54 13.11
C LYS A 80 8.50 -20.94 14.25
N GLU A 81 9.08 -20.01 15.01
CA GLU A 81 8.42 -19.34 16.13
C GLU A 81 7.29 -18.40 15.69
N PHE A 82 7.43 -17.78 14.52
CA PHE A 82 6.52 -16.76 14.01
C PHE A 82 5.59 -17.29 12.92
N ARG A 83 5.95 -18.37 12.22
CA ARG A 83 5.20 -18.92 11.08
C ARG A 83 3.70 -19.04 11.33
N GLU A 84 3.29 -19.74 12.38
CA GLU A 84 1.87 -19.98 12.66
C GLU A 84 1.11 -18.71 13.09
N LYS A 85 1.83 -17.68 13.56
CA LYS A 85 1.28 -16.37 13.88
C LYS A 85 1.14 -15.53 12.61
N ALA A 86 2.21 -15.47 11.80
CA ALA A 86 2.27 -14.74 10.55
C ALA A 86 1.23 -15.24 9.54
N ARG A 87 1.06 -16.57 9.41
CA ARG A 87 0.04 -17.19 8.53
C ARG A 87 -1.38 -16.67 8.75
N LYS A 88 -1.69 -16.11 9.92
CA LYS A 88 -3.03 -15.58 10.25
C LYS A 88 -3.28 -14.17 9.74
N VAL A 89 -2.23 -13.41 9.43
CA VAL A 89 -2.32 -11.97 9.16
C VAL A 89 -1.65 -11.54 7.86
N VAL A 90 -0.61 -12.25 7.41
CA VAL A 90 0.06 -12.00 6.12
C VAL A 90 -0.95 -11.95 4.98
N LYS A 91 -0.78 -11.00 4.06
CA LYS A 91 -1.63 -10.83 2.88
C LYS A 91 -1.04 -11.55 1.66
N GLY A 92 -1.87 -11.73 0.64
CA GLY A 92 -1.51 -12.44 -0.58
C GLY A 92 -1.73 -13.96 -0.50
N ASP A 93 -1.08 -14.69 -1.39
CA ASP A 93 -1.24 -16.14 -1.54
C ASP A 93 -0.26 -16.90 -0.63
N VAL A 94 -0.69 -17.09 0.62
CA VAL A 94 0.11 -17.76 1.65
C VAL A 94 0.35 -19.24 1.31
N GLU A 95 -0.61 -19.91 0.66
CA GLU A 95 -0.48 -21.33 0.30
C GLU A 95 0.63 -21.52 -0.74
N ARG A 96 0.59 -20.75 -1.83
CA ARG A 96 1.64 -20.74 -2.85
C ARG A 96 2.98 -20.29 -2.30
N ALA A 97 3.00 -19.28 -1.42
CA ALA A 97 4.23 -18.84 -0.78
C ALA A 97 4.88 -19.95 0.04
N LEU A 98 4.10 -20.70 0.83
CA LEU A 98 4.61 -21.80 1.64
C LEU A 98 5.10 -22.99 0.80
N SER A 99 4.45 -23.29 -0.34
CA SER A 99 4.93 -24.35 -1.24
C SER A 99 6.28 -24.01 -1.88
N GLN A 100 6.55 -22.72 -2.11
CA GLN A 100 7.77 -22.22 -2.77
C GLN A 100 8.83 -21.70 -1.78
N ILE A 101 8.54 -21.70 -0.47
CA ILE A 101 9.38 -21.06 0.56
C ILE A 101 10.76 -21.69 0.72
N ASN A 102 11.02 -22.88 0.19
CA ASN A 102 12.35 -23.48 0.21
C ASN A 102 13.12 -23.28 -1.11
N GLU A 103 12.46 -22.71 -2.14
CA GLU A 103 13.01 -22.55 -3.49
C GLU A 103 13.38 -21.09 -3.77
N THR A 104 12.55 -20.14 -3.33
CA THR A 104 12.78 -18.71 -3.55
C THR A 104 12.39 -17.88 -2.32
N ARG A 105 12.82 -16.61 -2.32
CA ARG A 105 12.41 -15.58 -1.36
C ARG A 105 11.50 -14.54 -1.99
N ASP A 106 11.40 -14.54 -3.31
CA ASP A 106 10.43 -13.73 -4.05
C ASP A 106 9.10 -14.50 -4.10
N LEU A 107 8.22 -14.21 -3.15
CA LEU A 107 6.99 -14.98 -2.89
C LEU A 107 5.75 -14.06 -2.93
N PRO A 108 4.57 -14.57 -3.32
CA PRO A 108 3.35 -13.77 -3.50
C PRO A 108 2.67 -13.41 -2.18
N VAL A 109 3.43 -12.91 -1.21
CA VAL A 109 2.95 -12.50 0.11
C VAL A 109 3.54 -11.16 0.51
N TYR A 110 2.82 -10.41 1.32
CA TYR A 110 3.25 -9.08 1.76
C TYR A 110 2.56 -8.66 3.05
N TYR A 111 3.17 -7.69 3.74
CA TYR A 111 2.50 -6.86 4.72
C TYR A 111 1.98 -5.57 4.09
N THR A 112 0.86 -5.07 4.60
CA THR A 112 0.26 -3.82 4.11
C THR A 112 1.20 -2.66 4.40
N ASN A 113 1.42 -1.77 3.42
CA ASN A 113 2.42 -0.71 3.56
C ASN A 113 2.02 0.31 4.64
N GLY A 114 2.94 0.57 5.58
CA GLY A 114 2.73 1.46 6.72
C GLY A 114 1.35 1.38 7.35
N THR A 115 0.60 2.49 7.25
CA THR A 115 -0.72 2.70 7.84
C THR A 115 -1.87 2.59 6.83
N HIS A 116 -1.61 2.08 5.62
CA HIS A 116 -2.68 1.85 4.64
C HIS A 116 -3.70 0.86 5.17
N VAL A 117 -4.95 1.06 4.75
CA VAL A 117 -5.93 0.00 4.80
C VAL A 117 -5.54 -1.06 3.76
N PRO A 118 -5.70 -2.37 4.03
CA PRO A 118 -5.39 -3.42 3.07
C PRO A 118 -5.95 -3.14 1.67
N PRO A 119 -5.19 -3.40 0.59
CA PRO A 119 -5.64 -3.11 -0.77
C PRO A 119 -6.96 -3.80 -1.15
N ASN A 120 -7.21 -4.99 -0.60
CA ASN A 120 -8.42 -5.79 -0.84
C ASN A 120 -9.57 -5.52 0.14
N ALA A 121 -9.43 -4.54 1.05
CA ALA A 121 -10.50 -4.23 2.00
C ALA A 121 -11.76 -3.76 1.26
N ASP A 122 -12.86 -4.49 1.47
CA ASP A 122 -14.17 -4.24 0.88
C ASP A 122 -14.90 -3.12 1.65
N ILE A 123 -14.40 -1.90 1.47
CA ILE A 123 -14.96 -0.68 2.07
C ILE A 123 -15.04 0.41 1.01
N SER A 124 -15.96 1.34 1.20
CA SER A 124 -16.12 2.46 0.28
C SER A 124 -14.86 3.33 0.24
N LEU A 125 -14.66 4.06 -0.87
CA LEU A 125 -13.55 5.01 -0.96
C LEU A 125 -13.61 6.07 0.16
N ALA A 126 -14.80 6.51 0.53
CA ALA A 126 -15.00 7.47 1.62
C ALA A 126 -14.55 6.92 2.97
N GLU A 127 -14.84 5.65 3.27
CA GLU A 127 -14.37 4.99 4.49
C GLU A 127 -12.86 4.80 4.49
N ARG A 128 -12.26 4.38 3.37
CA ARG A 128 -10.80 4.28 3.23
C ARG A 128 -10.14 5.62 3.51
N ILE A 129 -10.63 6.70 2.90
CA ILE A 129 -10.12 8.05 3.11
C ILE A 129 -10.26 8.45 4.59
N LYS A 130 -11.41 8.18 5.21
CA LYS A 130 -11.70 8.47 6.63
C LYS A 130 -10.77 7.72 7.59
N ILE A 131 -10.26 6.56 7.21
CA ILE A 131 -9.28 5.82 8.01
C ILE A 131 -7.86 6.35 7.75
N GLU A 132 -7.44 6.38 6.49
CA GLU A 132 -6.04 6.68 6.14
C GLU A 132 -5.66 8.13 6.45
N HIS A 133 -6.56 9.12 6.28
CA HIS A 133 -6.22 10.53 6.55
C HIS A 133 -5.86 10.81 8.02
N ILE A 134 -6.24 9.93 8.95
CA ILE A 134 -5.93 10.08 10.39
C ILE A 134 -4.43 9.99 10.64
N PHE A 135 -3.70 9.23 9.81
CA PHE A 135 -2.28 8.96 10.02
C PHE A 135 -1.36 10.02 9.43
N PHE A 136 -1.81 10.81 8.45
CA PHE A 136 -1.02 11.90 7.85
C PHE A 136 -0.39 12.88 8.87
N PRO A 137 -1.10 13.37 9.90
CA PRO A 137 -0.47 14.22 10.93
C PRO A 137 0.45 13.45 11.90
N ILE A 138 0.43 12.12 11.90
CA ILE A 138 1.25 11.27 12.77
C ILE A 138 2.58 10.91 12.08
N VAL A 139 2.55 10.55 10.79
CA VAL A 139 3.72 10.21 9.98
C VAL A 139 4.17 11.39 9.10
N ASP A 140 4.72 12.42 9.75
CA ASP A 140 5.08 13.69 9.12
C ASP A 140 6.26 13.61 8.14
N GLY A 141 7.03 12.52 8.15
CA GLY A 141 8.16 12.29 7.24
C GLY A 141 7.77 11.82 5.83
N GLY A 142 6.48 11.79 5.51
CA GLY A 142 5.97 11.44 4.18
C GLY A 142 4.95 10.31 4.21
N ASP A 143 3.73 10.62 3.77
CA ASP A 143 2.66 9.66 3.55
C ASP A 143 2.04 9.84 2.14
N ILE A 144 1.43 8.81 1.58
CA ILE A 144 0.73 8.86 0.29
C ILE A 144 -0.52 8.01 0.42
N MET A 145 -1.66 8.54 0.00
CA MET A 145 -2.89 7.76 -0.12
C MET A 145 -3.08 7.30 -1.57
N HIS A 146 -3.33 6.00 -1.77
CA HIS A 146 -3.57 5.43 -3.08
C HIS A 146 -5.07 5.33 -3.38
N ILE A 147 -5.46 5.86 -4.54
CA ILE A 147 -6.82 5.70 -5.07
C ILE A 147 -6.70 4.97 -6.41
N PHE A 148 -6.96 3.66 -6.39
CA PHE A 148 -6.95 2.85 -7.61
C PHE A 148 -8.29 2.98 -8.32
N LEU A 149 -8.28 3.46 -9.55
CA LEU A 149 -9.49 3.68 -10.34
C LEU A 149 -9.85 2.43 -11.12
N GLY A 150 -11.12 2.02 -11.06
CA GLY A 150 -11.65 0.90 -11.84
C GLY A 150 -11.96 1.28 -13.29
N GLU A 151 -12.27 2.56 -13.54
CA GLU A 151 -12.50 3.05 -14.89
C GLU A 151 -11.19 3.45 -15.56
N GLY A 152 -10.97 2.97 -16.79
CA GLY A 152 -9.84 3.40 -17.60
C GLY A 152 -9.88 4.88 -17.99
N TYR A 153 -11.09 5.44 -18.12
CA TYR A 153 -11.34 6.81 -18.58
C TYR A 153 -12.38 7.50 -17.66
N PRO A 154 -12.01 7.86 -16.43
CA PRO A 154 -12.92 8.52 -15.48
C PRO A 154 -13.32 9.92 -15.97
N ASP A 155 -14.51 10.41 -15.59
CA ASP A 155 -14.91 11.80 -15.86
C ASP A 155 -13.94 12.77 -15.16
N PRO A 156 -13.21 13.63 -15.90
CA PRO A 156 -12.27 14.58 -15.32
C PRO A 156 -12.90 15.52 -14.28
N ARG A 157 -14.20 15.81 -14.40
CA ARG A 157 -14.93 16.64 -13.43
C ARG A 157 -15.14 15.92 -12.11
N GLY A 158 -15.44 14.62 -12.14
CA GLY A 158 -15.56 13.77 -10.96
C GLY A 158 -14.23 13.67 -10.21
N ILE A 159 -13.14 13.37 -10.94
CA ILE A 159 -11.79 13.33 -10.37
C ILE A 159 -11.39 14.67 -9.74
N LYS A 160 -11.65 15.80 -10.43
CA LYS A 160 -11.39 17.13 -9.88
C LYS A 160 -12.21 17.41 -8.61
N SER A 161 -13.51 17.07 -8.64
CA SER A 161 -14.41 17.22 -7.49
C SER A 161 -13.90 16.44 -6.28
N LEU A 162 -13.57 15.17 -6.47
CA LEU A 162 -13.04 14.29 -5.44
C LEU A 162 -11.69 14.78 -4.90
N ALA A 163 -10.76 15.17 -5.78
CA ALA A 163 -9.47 15.73 -5.39
C ALA A 163 -9.64 16.96 -4.47
N LEU A 164 -10.54 17.89 -4.85
CA LEU A 164 -10.83 19.07 -4.05
C LEU A 164 -11.53 18.72 -2.73
N LYS A 165 -12.41 17.72 -2.71
CA LYS A 165 -13.06 17.23 -1.47
C LYS A 165 -12.02 16.66 -0.50
N ILE A 166 -11.09 15.84 -0.99
CA ILE A 166 -9.99 15.28 -0.18
C ILE A 166 -9.14 16.42 0.38
N ALA A 167 -8.64 17.30 -0.48
CA ALA A 167 -7.73 18.37 -0.08
C ALA A 167 -8.35 19.38 0.90
N ARG A 168 -9.66 19.60 0.86
CA ARG A 168 -10.35 20.58 1.73
C ARG A 168 -10.88 20.00 3.02
N ASN A 169 -11.26 18.72 3.03
CA ASN A 169 -12.03 18.13 4.12
C ASN A 169 -11.25 17.05 4.90
N THR A 170 -9.99 16.80 4.55
CA THR A 170 -9.15 15.77 5.18
C THR A 170 -7.77 16.32 5.50
N GLN A 171 -6.97 15.55 6.24
CA GLN A 171 -5.59 15.88 6.57
C GLN A 171 -4.59 15.30 5.55
N THR A 172 -5.08 14.73 4.45
CA THR A 172 -4.26 14.08 3.43
C THR A 172 -3.39 15.11 2.71
N GLY A 173 -2.08 15.07 2.97
CA GLY A 173 -1.09 15.94 2.32
C GLY A 173 -0.67 15.50 0.93
N TYR A 174 -0.78 14.21 0.61
CA TYR A 174 -0.35 13.66 -0.67
C TYR A 174 -1.18 12.41 -1.04
N TYR A 175 -1.74 12.41 -2.25
CA TYR A 175 -2.54 11.30 -2.76
C TYR A 175 -2.38 11.17 -4.27
N ALA A 176 -2.63 9.97 -4.78
CA ALA A 176 -2.52 9.67 -6.21
C ALA A 176 -3.70 8.85 -6.71
N PHE A 177 -4.33 9.35 -7.77
CA PHE A 177 -5.22 8.56 -8.61
C PHE A 177 -4.38 7.69 -9.54
N THR A 178 -4.61 6.39 -9.50
CA THR A 178 -3.88 5.41 -10.30
C THR A 178 -4.83 4.78 -11.31
N LYS A 179 -4.42 4.83 -12.58
CA LYS A 179 -5.02 4.07 -13.67
C LYS A 179 -4.01 3.02 -14.08
N ASP A 180 -4.45 1.77 -14.08
CA ASP A 180 -3.66 0.68 -14.63
C ASP A 180 -3.68 0.75 -16.15
N MET A 181 -2.61 0.31 -16.79
CA MET A 181 -2.48 0.31 -18.24
C MET A 181 -1.92 -1.02 -18.71
N THR A 182 -2.40 -1.49 -19.86
CA THR A 182 -1.87 -2.64 -20.58
C THR A 182 -1.07 -2.14 -21.77
N VAL A 183 0.11 -2.69 -21.98
CA VAL A 183 1.01 -2.41 -23.11
C VAL A 183 1.19 -3.69 -23.90
N CYS A 184 0.77 -3.69 -25.16
CA CYS A 184 1.03 -4.81 -26.06
C CYS A 184 2.49 -4.79 -26.54
N MET A 185 3.20 -5.89 -26.32
CA MET A 185 4.62 -6.00 -26.66
C MET A 185 4.87 -6.27 -28.15
N ASP A 186 3.83 -6.67 -28.90
CA ASP A 186 3.95 -6.96 -30.33
C ASP A 186 3.63 -5.74 -31.22
N CYS A 187 2.65 -4.92 -30.85
CA CYS A 187 2.20 -3.78 -31.66
C CYS A 187 2.27 -2.42 -30.96
N SER A 188 2.81 -2.38 -29.73
CA SER A 188 3.00 -1.19 -28.89
C SER A 188 1.72 -0.41 -28.58
N HIS A 189 0.54 -1.04 -28.72
CA HIS A 189 -0.72 -0.44 -28.35
C HIS A 189 -0.86 -0.37 -26.83
N VAL A 190 -1.32 0.78 -26.32
CA VAL A 190 -1.56 1.00 -24.90
C VAL A 190 -3.05 1.19 -24.66
N THR A 191 -3.61 0.38 -23.79
CA THR A 191 -5.02 0.40 -23.40
C THR A 191 -5.13 0.65 -21.90
N MET A 192 -6.16 1.36 -21.46
CA MET A 192 -6.42 1.54 -20.02
C MET A 192 -7.05 0.29 -19.40
N GLY A 193 -6.71 0.03 -18.15
CA GLY A 193 -7.09 -1.17 -17.40
C GLY A 193 -6.10 -2.32 -17.60
N LEU A 194 -6.27 -3.38 -16.81
CA LEU A 194 -5.58 -4.65 -16.97
C LEU A 194 -6.39 -5.53 -17.92
N LYS A 195 -5.87 -5.76 -19.12
CA LYS A 195 -6.51 -6.55 -20.19
C LYS A 195 -5.80 -7.88 -20.34
N GLU A 196 -6.54 -8.89 -20.78
CA GLU A 196 -6.01 -10.22 -21.07
C GLU A 196 -5.53 -10.34 -22.53
N GLU A 197 -6.04 -9.48 -23.43
CA GLU A 197 -5.67 -9.43 -24.84
C GLU A 197 -5.55 -7.98 -25.35
N CYS A 198 -4.72 -7.78 -26.38
CA CYS A 198 -4.61 -6.49 -27.05
C CYS A 198 -5.83 -6.19 -27.92
N GLU A 199 -6.56 -5.11 -27.61
CA GLU A 199 -7.74 -4.66 -28.38
C GLU A 199 -7.45 -4.29 -29.85
N LYS A 200 -6.17 -4.14 -30.23
CA LYS A 200 -5.76 -3.77 -31.60
C LYS A 200 -5.35 -4.97 -32.46
N CYS A 201 -4.62 -5.94 -31.90
CA CYS A 201 -4.05 -7.06 -32.66
C CYS A 201 -4.39 -8.45 -32.12
N GLY A 202 -5.09 -8.56 -30.98
CA GLY A 202 -5.45 -9.83 -30.35
C GLY A 202 -4.29 -10.57 -29.68
N SER A 203 -3.12 -9.94 -29.52
CA SER A 203 -1.97 -10.56 -28.84
C SER A 203 -2.16 -10.64 -27.32
N GLU A 204 -1.77 -11.76 -26.74
CA GLU A 204 -1.65 -12.00 -25.28
C GLU A 204 -0.24 -11.67 -24.75
N ASN A 205 0.70 -11.28 -25.63
CA ASN A 205 2.04 -10.82 -25.23
C ASN A 205 1.96 -9.39 -24.69
N LEU A 206 1.62 -9.28 -23.40
CA LEU A 206 1.30 -8.03 -22.71
C LEU A 206 2.26 -7.78 -21.54
N ASP A 207 2.57 -6.51 -21.32
CA ASP A 207 3.07 -6.01 -20.03
C ASP A 207 2.08 -4.98 -19.47
N TYR A 208 2.21 -4.65 -18.20
CA TYR A 208 1.32 -3.73 -17.52
C TYR A 208 2.11 -2.60 -16.89
N ILE A 209 1.53 -1.41 -16.86
CA ILE A 209 2.07 -0.28 -16.12
C ILE A 209 1.07 0.09 -15.03
N SER A 210 1.54 0.07 -13.78
CA SER A 210 0.76 0.51 -12.63
C SER A 210 1.66 1.29 -11.66
N ARG A 211 1.04 1.91 -10.67
CA ARG A 211 1.76 2.56 -9.58
C ARG A 211 2.15 1.50 -8.55
N ILE A 212 3.45 1.28 -8.37
CA ILE A 212 3.96 0.31 -7.40
C ILE A 212 3.79 0.86 -5.98
N THR A 213 4.43 1.99 -5.72
CA THR A 213 4.30 2.80 -4.50
C THR A 213 4.24 4.28 -4.91
N GLY A 214 5.34 5.01 -4.93
CA GLY A 214 5.37 6.44 -5.28
C GLY A 214 5.33 6.74 -6.78
N TYR A 215 5.62 5.79 -7.67
CA TYR A 215 5.82 6.03 -9.11
C TYR A 215 5.22 4.92 -10.00
N LEU A 216 5.08 5.22 -11.29
CA LEU A 216 4.63 4.25 -12.31
C LEU A 216 5.80 3.42 -12.80
N GLN A 217 5.60 2.11 -12.92
CA GLN A 217 6.60 1.16 -13.40
C GLN A 217 5.93 -0.01 -14.12
N ALA A 218 6.66 -0.66 -15.02
CA ALA A 218 6.28 -1.94 -15.61
C ALA A 218 6.16 -3.03 -14.53
N VAL A 219 5.04 -3.75 -14.52
CA VAL A 219 4.71 -4.81 -13.54
C VAL A 219 5.61 -6.02 -13.73
N SER A 220 6.11 -6.28 -14.94
CA SER A 220 7.14 -7.28 -15.22
C SER A 220 8.37 -7.14 -14.33
N GLY A 221 8.73 -5.91 -13.93
CA GLY A 221 9.86 -5.61 -13.05
C GLY A 221 9.55 -5.68 -11.54
N TRP A 222 8.32 -6.00 -11.14
CA TRP A 222 7.94 -6.06 -9.73
C TRP A 222 8.31 -7.40 -9.10
N ASN A 223 8.52 -7.42 -7.78
CA ASN A 223 8.57 -8.66 -7.01
C ASN A 223 7.18 -9.31 -6.92
N GLU A 224 7.13 -10.62 -6.65
CA GLU A 224 5.89 -11.39 -6.57
C GLU A 224 4.93 -10.86 -5.50
N GLY A 225 5.43 -10.27 -4.41
CA GLY A 225 4.60 -9.66 -3.37
C GLY A 225 3.82 -8.45 -3.89
N LYS A 226 4.46 -7.57 -4.66
CA LYS A 226 3.81 -6.40 -5.29
C LYS A 226 2.92 -6.80 -6.46
N LYS A 227 3.25 -7.87 -7.19
CA LYS A 227 2.33 -8.44 -8.19
C LYS A 227 1.08 -8.99 -7.52
N GLN A 228 1.21 -9.71 -6.41
CA GLN A 228 0.06 -10.16 -5.64
C GLN A 228 -0.75 -8.97 -5.10
N GLU A 229 -0.10 -7.94 -4.56
CA GLU A 229 -0.78 -6.72 -4.13
C GLU A 229 -1.59 -6.07 -5.27
N LEU A 230 -1.07 -6.06 -6.51
CA LEU A 230 -1.79 -5.54 -7.68
C LEU A 230 -3.09 -6.28 -7.97
N LEU A 231 -3.07 -7.61 -7.80
CA LEU A 231 -4.24 -8.48 -7.96
C LEU A 231 -5.25 -8.21 -6.84
N ASP A 232 -4.76 -8.02 -5.62
CA ASP A 232 -5.57 -7.81 -4.41
C ASP A 232 -6.21 -6.42 -4.36
N ARG A 233 -5.75 -5.43 -5.14
CA ARG A 233 -6.29 -4.06 -5.14
C ARG A 233 -7.78 -4.01 -5.50
N LEU A 234 -8.59 -3.53 -4.55
CA LEU A 234 -9.91 -3.01 -4.83
C LEU A 234 -9.78 -1.74 -5.68
N ARG A 235 -10.54 -1.68 -6.77
CA ARG A 235 -10.56 -0.54 -7.70
C ARG A 235 -11.90 0.16 -7.65
N TYR A 236 -11.87 1.46 -7.38
CA TYR A 236 -13.05 2.29 -7.15
C TYR A 236 -13.70 2.76 -8.46
N GLY A 237 -15.00 2.55 -8.57
CA GLY A 237 -15.80 2.82 -9.77
C GLY A 237 -16.56 4.16 -9.75
N LYS A 238 -17.36 4.40 -10.79
CA LYS A 238 -18.06 5.67 -11.05
C LYS A 238 -18.96 6.16 -9.92
N ASP A 239 -19.59 5.25 -9.18
CA ASP A 239 -20.58 5.62 -8.17
C ASP A 239 -19.96 6.10 -6.86
N GLU A 240 -18.67 5.82 -6.64
CA GLU A 240 -17.91 6.27 -5.47
C GLU A 240 -17.06 7.52 -5.75
N VAL A 241 -16.92 7.91 -7.01
CA VAL A 241 -16.04 9.01 -7.46
C VAL A 241 -16.83 10.31 -7.81
N LYS A 242 -18.14 10.37 -7.50
CA LYS A 242 -19.00 11.55 -7.77
C LYS A 242 -18.98 12.61 -6.64
#